data_AF-A0A962R3N0-F1
#
_entry.id   AF-A0A962R3N0-F1
#
_cell.length_a   1.000
_cell.length_b   1.000
_cell.length_c   1.000
_cell.angle_alpha   90.00
_cell.angle_beta   90.00
_cell.angle_gamma   90.00
#
_symmetry.space_group_name_H-M   'P 1'
#
loop_
_entity.id
_entity.type
_entity.pdbx_description
1 polymer ?
#
loop_
_entity_poly.entity_id
_entity_poly.type
_entity_poly.pdbx_seq_one_letter_code
_entity_poly.pdbx_strand_id
1 'polypeptide(L)'
;SFAARLHYARVDATSEASLLPLREKYFADSNRDLIVYLATPPTIFAPVCQSLWAVGLVRPTTRIVVEKPLGEDLESFRSINASLSDLFKEEQVYRIDHYLGKETVQNLLAMRFANSLFEPLWNNNYIDHVQITVAETVGIEGRWEFYDEAGAMRDMVQNHLLQLLCLVTMEPPARIEARSIHDEKLKVLRALKPMSSSEVRENT
;
A
#
# COMPACT_ATOMS: atom_id res chain seq x y z
N SER A 1 -3.93 -21.83 23.17
CA SER A 1 -4.92 -21.45 22.14
C SER A 1 -4.56 -20.08 21.56
N PHE A 2 -5.17 -19.67 20.44
CA PHE A 2 -4.93 -18.34 19.83
C PHE A 2 -5.21 -17.19 20.80
N ALA A 3 -6.36 -17.22 21.49
CA ALA A 3 -6.75 -16.18 22.45
C ALA A 3 -5.74 -15.96 23.58
N ALA A 4 -5.05 -17.00 24.04
CA ALA A 4 -4.02 -16.89 25.09
C ALA A 4 -2.77 -16.10 24.65
N ARG A 5 -2.62 -15.81 23.35
CA ARG A 5 -1.53 -14.99 22.79
C ARG A 5 -1.94 -13.52 22.60
N LEU A 6 -3.21 -13.19 22.84
CA LEU A 6 -3.74 -11.84 22.71
C LEU A 6 -3.57 -11.10 24.03
N HIS A 7 -3.04 -9.89 23.95
CA HIS A 7 -2.90 -8.97 25.07
C HIS A 7 -3.47 -7.63 24.66
N TYR A 8 -4.21 -7.00 25.57
CA TYR A 8 -4.70 -5.63 25.41
C TYR A 8 -3.91 -4.70 26.32
N ALA A 9 -3.57 -3.53 25.79
CA ALA A 9 -2.99 -2.44 26.56
C ALA A 9 -3.66 -1.13 26.12
N ARG A 10 -4.18 -0.38 27.08
CA ARG A 10 -4.67 0.99 26.83
C ARG A 10 -3.46 1.91 26.82
N VAL A 11 -3.11 2.44 25.65
CA VAL A 11 -1.96 3.34 25.45
C VAL A 11 -2.37 4.52 24.59
N ASP A 12 -1.75 5.67 24.83
CA ASP A 12 -1.66 6.73 23.84
C ASP A 12 -0.41 6.45 22.98
N ALA A 13 -0.62 5.98 21.75
CA ALA A 13 0.48 5.61 20.87
C ALA A 13 1.31 6.81 20.39
N THR A 14 0.86 8.04 20.63
CA THR A 14 1.59 9.29 20.35
C THR A 14 2.40 9.80 21.53
N SER A 15 2.41 9.06 22.65
CA SER A 15 3.13 9.40 23.87
C SER A 15 4.21 8.38 24.20
N GLU A 16 5.47 8.84 24.22
CA GLU A 16 6.62 8.03 24.66
C GLU A 16 6.40 7.44 26.05
N ALA A 17 5.93 8.26 27.00
CA ALA A 17 5.66 7.84 28.37
C ALA A 17 4.60 6.73 28.44
N SER A 18 3.62 6.73 27.53
CA SER A 18 2.60 5.69 27.45
C SER A 18 3.12 4.40 26.81
N LEU A 19 4.07 4.49 25.88
CA LEU A 19 4.67 3.33 25.19
C LEU A 19 5.78 2.65 25.99
N LEU A 20 6.49 3.37 26.87
CA LEU A 20 7.59 2.80 27.67
C LEU A 20 7.20 1.53 28.45
N PRO A 21 6.08 1.50 29.21
CA PRO A 21 5.65 0.29 29.90
C PRO A 21 5.32 -0.87 28.95
N LEU A 22 4.77 -0.57 27.77
CA LEU A 22 4.46 -1.58 26.74
C LEU A 22 5.75 -2.21 26.20
N ARG A 23 6.74 -1.38 25.88
CA ARG A 23 8.07 -1.82 25.46
C ARG A 23 8.70 -2.72 26.51
N GLU A 24 8.76 -2.28 27.76
CA GLU A 24 9.42 -3.03 28.84
C GLU A 24 8.75 -4.37 29.11
N LYS A 25 7.41 -4.41 29.04
CA LYS A 25 6.65 -5.63 29.33
C LYS A 25 6.74 -6.67 28.21
N TYR A 26 6.71 -6.25 26.94
CA TYR A 26 6.53 -7.18 25.82
C TYR A 26 7.67 -7.20 24.79
N PHE A 27 8.49 -6.15 24.73
CA PHE A 27 9.48 -5.90 23.68
C PHE A 27 10.86 -5.47 24.23
N ALA A 28 11.16 -5.86 25.47
CA ALA A 28 12.46 -5.62 26.11
C ALA A 28 13.60 -6.34 25.39
N ASP A 29 13.33 -7.54 24.84
CA ASP A 29 14.28 -8.24 23.97
C ASP A 29 14.38 -7.53 22.61
N SER A 30 15.59 -7.07 22.29
CA SER A 30 15.91 -6.41 21.02
C SER A 30 15.91 -7.34 19.81
N ASN A 31 16.03 -8.65 20.01
CA ASN A 31 16.07 -9.64 18.94
C ASN A 31 14.69 -10.12 18.48
N ARG A 32 13.63 -9.70 19.18
CA ARG A 32 12.26 -10.06 18.82
C ARG A 32 11.79 -9.24 17.62
N ASP A 33 11.32 -9.92 16.57
CA ASP A 33 10.60 -9.29 15.46
C ASP A 33 9.36 -8.55 15.97
N LEU A 34 9.15 -7.34 15.47
CA LEU A 34 7.99 -6.51 15.78
C LEU A 34 7.29 -6.10 14.49
N ILE A 35 6.00 -6.40 14.38
CA ILE A 35 5.13 -5.86 13.34
C ILE A 35 4.18 -4.87 14.00
N VAL A 36 4.23 -3.62 13.57
CA VAL A 36 3.34 -2.56 14.02
C VAL A 36 2.30 -2.31 12.93
N TYR A 37 1.04 -2.65 13.19
CA TYR A 37 -0.06 -2.39 12.28
C TYR A 37 -0.80 -1.12 12.69
N LEU A 38 -0.71 -0.06 11.89
CA LEU A 38 -1.39 1.20 12.14
C LEU A 38 -2.80 1.18 11.56
N ALA A 39 -3.71 0.52 12.27
CA ALA A 39 -5.15 0.56 12.00
C ALA A 39 -5.77 1.84 12.60
N THR A 40 -5.21 2.99 12.24
CA THR A 40 -5.53 4.31 12.80
C THR A 40 -5.65 5.36 11.71
N PRO A 41 -6.23 6.54 11.99
CA PRO A 41 -6.23 7.64 11.02
C PRO A 41 -4.81 8.07 10.60
N PRO A 42 -4.60 8.49 9.34
CA PRO A 42 -3.28 8.88 8.84
C PRO A 42 -2.66 10.07 9.59
N THR A 43 -3.51 10.95 10.15
CA THR A 43 -3.09 12.13 10.91
C THR A 43 -2.21 11.80 12.11
N ILE A 44 -2.28 10.58 12.64
CA ILE A 44 -1.45 10.15 13.77
C ILE A 44 -0.31 9.21 13.39
N PHE A 45 -0.11 8.88 12.11
CA PHE A 45 0.98 8.01 11.69
C PHE A 45 2.35 8.56 12.09
N ALA A 46 2.65 9.82 11.75
CA ALA A 46 3.92 10.44 12.07
C ALA A 46 4.17 10.53 13.60
N PRO A 47 3.24 11.05 14.43
CA PRO A 47 3.39 11.04 15.88
C PRO A 47 3.61 9.65 16.50
N VAL A 48 2.90 8.62 16.00
CA VAL A 48 3.09 7.24 16.47
C VAL A 48 4.46 6.71 16.10
N CYS A 49 4.90 6.93 14.85
CA CYS A 49 6.22 6.51 14.39
C CYS A 49 7.35 7.18 15.19
N GLN A 50 7.23 8.47 15.47
CA GLN A 50 8.17 9.23 16.30
C GLN A 50 8.24 8.66 17.72
N SER A 51 7.08 8.39 18.32
CA SER A 51 7.02 7.81 19.66
C SER A 51 7.64 6.42 19.73
N LEU A 52 7.38 5.56 18.73
CA LEU A 52 8.00 4.24 18.60
C LEU A 52 9.52 4.34 18.47
N TRP A 53 10.01 5.30 17.68
CA TRP A 53 11.43 5.53 17.51
C TRP A 53 12.08 5.98 18.82
N ALA A 54 11.49 6.97 19.49
CA ALA A 54 12.01 7.54 20.72
C ALA A 54 12.13 6.51 21.86
N VAL A 55 11.19 5.57 21.96
CA VAL A 55 11.28 4.49 22.96
C VAL A 55 12.18 3.32 22.54
N GLY A 56 12.77 3.36 21.34
CA GLY A 56 13.69 2.33 20.83
C GLY A 56 13.00 1.08 20.27
N LEU A 57 11.75 1.20 19.81
CA LEU A 57 11.01 0.12 19.15
C LEU A 57 11.22 0.09 17.63
N VAL A 58 11.83 1.13 17.04
CA VAL A 58 12.24 1.13 15.63
C VAL A 58 13.63 0.50 15.51
N ARG A 59 13.66 -0.78 15.14
CA ARG A 59 14.84 -1.64 15.04
C ARG A 59 14.91 -2.26 13.64
N PRO A 60 16.03 -2.85 13.20
CA PRO A 60 16.11 -3.50 11.88
C PRO A 60 15.06 -4.61 11.63
N THR A 61 14.60 -5.27 12.69
CA THR A 61 13.56 -6.32 12.66
C THR A 61 12.13 -5.77 12.76
N THR A 62 11.98 -4.46 13.01
CA THR A 62 10.68 -3.81 13.10
C THR A 62 10.14 -3.55 11.70
N ARG A 63 8.89 -3.95 11.47
CA ARG A 63 8.13 -3.67 10.26
C ARG A 63 6.90 -2.85 10.64
N ILE A 64 6.59 -1.85 9.83
CA ILE A 64 5.41 -1.00 9.99
C ILE A 64 4.46 -1.23 8.83
N VAL A 65 3.19 -1.43 9.15
CA VAL A 65 2.10 -1.61 8.20
C VAL A 65 1.18 -0.41 8.29
N VAL A 66 0.97 0.28 7.16
CA VAL A 66 0.12 1.47 7.07
C VAL A 66 -0.99 1.24 6.05
N GLU A 67 -2.18 1.70 6.39
CA GLU A 67 -3.38 1.63 5.54
C GLU A 67 -3.61 2.94 4.78
N LYS A 68 -4.38 2.86 3.70
CA LYS A 68 -4.89 4.04 2.99
C LYS A 68 -5.87 4.84 3.87
N PRO A 69 -6.00 6.17 3.68
CA PRO A 69 -5.35 6.99 2.64
C PRO A 69 -3.94 7.44 3.04
N LEU A 70 -3.04 7.48 2.06
CA LEU A 70 -1.65 7.96 2.23
C LEU A 70 -1.51 9.39 1.70
N GLY A 71 -2.42 10.27 2.10
CA GLY A 71 -2.58 11.61 1.53
C GLY A 71 -3.63 11.66 0.44
N GLU A 72 -3.95 12.89 0.03
CA GLU A 72 -5.03 13.21 -0.92
C GLU A 72 -4.49 13.71 -2.27
N ASP A 73 -3.20 14.04 -2.30
CA ASP A 73 -2.44 14.53 -3.43
C ASP A 73 -0.95 14.18 -3.28
N LEU A 74 -0.15 14.62 -4.26
CA LEU A 74 1.28 14.36 -4.28
C LEU A 74 2.04 15.01 -3.11
N GLU A 75 1.63 16.20 -2.68
CA GLU A 75 2.33 16.97 -1.65
C GLU A 75 2.10 16.34 -0.26
N SER A 76 0.85 16.06 0.06
CA SER A 76 0.46 15.34 1.28
C SER A 76 1.06 13.94 1.34
N PHE A 77 1.06 13.18 0.24
CA PHE A 77 1.75 11.89 0.18
C PHE A 77 3.24 12.03 0.47
N ARG A 78 3.93 13.02 -0.14
CA ARG A 78 5.36 13.24 0.10
C ARG A 78 5.66 13.58 1.55
N SER A 79 4.82 14.38 2.20
CA SER A 79 4.95 14.73 3.61
C SER A 79 4.82 13.50 4.53
N ILE A 80 3.78 12.67 4.30
CA ILE A 80 3.58 11.41 5.04
C ILE A 80 4.74 10.46 4.79
N ASN A 81 5.14 10.30 3.52
CA ASN A 81 6.21 9.39 3.13
C ASN A 81 7.56 9.80 3.74
N ALA A 82 7.89 11.10 3.75
CA ALA A 82 9.10 11.62 4.38
C ALA A 82 9.14 11.26 5.87
N SER A 83 8.03 11.47 6.58
CA SER A 83 7.89 11.16 8.00
C SER A 83 8.13 9.67 8.30
N LEU A 84 7.78 8.77 7.38
CA LEU A 84 8.07 7.34 7.48
C LEU A 84 9.53 7.03 7.12
N SER A 85 10.05 7.57 6.01
CA SER A 85 11.39 7.27 5.53
C SER A 85 12.52 7.81 6.41
N ASP A 86 12.24 8.86 7.19
CA ASP A 86 13.19 9.42 8.16
C ASP A 86 13.45 8.47 9.32
N LEU A 87 12.50 7.58 9.61
CA LEU A 87 12.53 6.68 10.77
C LEU A 87 12.73 5.21 10.37
N PHE A 88 12.21 4.80 9.21
CA PHE A 88 12.23 3.43 8.73
C PHE A 88 12.92 3.32 7.38
N LYS A 89 13.66 2.23 7.17
CA LYS A 89 14.10 1.86 5.82
C LYS A 89 12.90 1.41 4.99
N GLU A 90 12.97 1.58 3.67
CA GLU A 90 11.86 1.20 2.77
C GLU A 90 11.46 -0.28 2.89
N GLU A 91 12.41 -1.18 3.14
CA GLU A 91 12.14 -2.62 3.37
C GLU A 91 11.35 -2.93 4.65
N GLN A 92 11.24 -1.95 5.55
CA GLN A 92 10.48 -2.04 6.81
C GLN A 92 9.06 -1.50 6.65
N VAL A 93 8.75 -0.77 5.58
CA VAL A 93 7.48 -0.06 5.39
C VAL A 93 6.57 -0.83 4.44
N TYR A 94 5.44 -1.30 4.95
CA TYR A 94 4.43 -2.04 4.20
C TYR A 94 3.18 -1.18 4.03
N ARG A 95 3.01 -0.63 2.83
CA ARG A 95 1.84 0.17 2.45
C ARG A 95 0.78 -0.77 1.88
N ILE A 96 -0.37 -0.86 2.53
CA ILE A 96 -1.39 -1.83 2.16
C ILE A 96 -2.24 -1.34 0.98
N ASP A 97 -2.29 -2.18 -0.04
CA ASP A 97 -3.38 -2.21 -1.02
C ASP A 97 -3.96 -3.62 -0.99
N HIS A 98 -5.16 -3.77 -0.42
CA HIS A 98 -5.76 -5.07 -0.21
C HIS A 98 -6.12 -5.81 -1.51
N TYR A 99 -6.20 -5.12 -2.67
CA TYR A 99 -6.41 -5.79 -3.96
C TYR A 99 -5.23 -6.68 -4.32
N LEU A 100 -4.01 -6.31 -3.93
CA LEU A 100 -2.80 -7.12 -4.16
C LEU A 100 -2.78 -8.43 -3.37
N GLY A 101 -3.62 -8.55 -2.33
CA GLY A 101 -3.82 -9.77 -1.55
C GLY A 101 -4.84 -10.75 -2.15
N LYS A 102 -5.59 -10.34 -3.20
CA LYS A 102 -6.59 -11.21 -3.82
C LYS A 102 -5.89 -12.26 -4.68
N GLU A 103 -6.29 -13.52 -4.52
CA GLU A 103 -5.70 -14.67 -5.22
C GLU A 103 -5.69 -14.50 -6.74
N THR A 104 -6.80 -14.02 -7.32
CA THR A 104 -6.91 -13.77 -8.76
C THR A 104 -5.96 -12.68 -9.26
N VAL A 105 -5.65 -11.69 -8.42
CA VAL A 105 -4.69 -10.62 -8.75
C VAL A 105 -3.27 -11.15 -8.72
N GLN A 106 -2.92 -11.98 -7.74
CA GLN A 106 -1.62 -12.64 -7.68
C GLN A 106 -1.41 -13.60 -8.86
N ASN A 107 -2.48 -14.26 -9.30
CA ASN A 107 -2.43 -15.18 -10.44
C ASN A 107 -2.11 -14.50 -11.79
N LEU A 108 -2.25 -13.17 -11.91
CA LEU A 108 -1.87 -12.44 -13.13
C LEU A 108 -0.41 -12.67 -13.51
N LEU A 109 0.50 -12.72 -12.51
CA LEU A 109 1.93 -12.93 -12.78
C LEU A 109 2.20 -14.32 -13.34
N ALA A 110 1.59 -15.35 -12.73
CA ALA A 110 1.72 -16.72 -13.20
C ALA A 110 1.11 -16.88 -14.60
N MET A 111 -0.08 -16.33 -14.83
CA MET A 111 -0.76 -16.39 -16.12
C MET A 111 0.09 -15.75 -17.22
N ARG A 112 0.64 -14.55 -17.00
CA ARG A 112 1.40 -13.81 -18.03
C ARG A 112 2.76 -14.40 -18.31
N PHE A 113 3.52 -14.78 -17.27
CA PHE A 113 4.95 -15.07 -17.42
C PHE A 113 5.32 -16.55 -17.29
N ALA A 114 4.42 -17.40 -16.77
CA ALA A 114 4.67 -18.84 -16.68
C ALA A 114 4.01 -19.64 -17.82
N ASN A 115 3.35 -18.98 -18.78
CA ASN A 115 2.64 -19.62 -19.87
C ASN A 115 3.18 -19.17 -21.23
N SER A 116 3.81 -20.10 -21.95
CA SER A 116 4.36 -19.87 -23.30
C SER A 116 3.32 -19.54 -24.36
N LEU A 117 2.03 -19.81 -24.07
CA LEU A 117 0.93 -19.45 -24.96
C LEU A 117 0.57 -17.95 -24.84
N PHE A 118 0.59 -17.40 -23.64
CA PHE A 118 0.13 -16.03 -23.39
C PHE A 118 1.22 -14.99 -23.56
N GLU A 119 2.45 -15.29 -23.14
CA GLU A 119 3.56 -14.33 -23.18
C GLU A 119 3.79 -13.72 -24.58
N PRO A 120 3.83 -14.50 -25.69
CA PRO A 120 4.07 -13.93 -27.02
C PRO A 120 2.91 -13.08 -27.56
N LEU A 121 1.71 -13.29 -27.02
CA LEU A 121 0.49 -12.59 -27.43
C LEU A 121 0.23 -11.33 -26.57
N TRP A 122 1.00 -11.10 -25.52
CA TRP A 122 0.74 -10.03 -24.55
C TRP A 122 1.33 -8.68 -24.99
N ASN A 123 0.99 -8.23 -26.20
CA ASN A 123 1.48 -6.97 -26.77
C ASN A 123 0.48 -6.36 -27.77
N ASN A 124 0.79 -5.14 -28.24
CA ASN A 124 -0.08 -4.34 -29.11
C ASN A 124 -0.29 -4.91 -30.53
N ASN A 125 0.44 -5.95 -30.94
CA ASN A 125 0.19 -6.61 -32.23
C ASN A 125 -1.00 -7.57 -32.15
N TYR A 126 -1.37 -8.01 -30.94
CA TYR A 126 -2.42 -9.02 -30.71
C TYR A 126 -3.54 -8.53 -29.78
N ILE A 127 -3.24 -7.58 -28.89
CA ILE A 127 -4.22 -6.98 -27.99
C ILE A 127 -4.72 -5.67 -28.58
N ASP A 128 -6.02 -5.62 -28.88
CA ASP A 128 -6.73 -4.41 -29.32
C ASP A 128 -6.91 -3.40 -28.17
N HIS A 129 -7.47 -3.86 -27.04
CA HIS A 129 -7.60 -3.03 -25.83
C HIS A 129 -7.60 -3.88 -24.54
N VAL A 130 -7.38 -3.21 -23.41
CA VAL A 130 -7.46 -3.78 -22.07
C VAL A 130 -8.52 -3.02 -21.28
N GLN A 131 -9.50 -3.74 -20.73
CA GLN A 131 -10.52 -3.16 -19.88
C GLN A 131 -10.39 -3.69 -18.45
N ILE A 132 -10.30 -2.76 -17.48
CA ILE A 132 -10.30 -3.08 -16.05
C ILE A 132 -11.57 -2.47 -15.47
N THR A 133 -12.47 -3.32 -14.98
CA THR A 133 -13.75 -2.89 -14.41
C THR A 133 -13.81 -3.26 -12.94
N VAL A 134 -14.17 -2.29 -12.11
CA VAL A 134 -14.59 -2.53 -10.73
C VAL A 134 -16.00 -1.95 -10.59
N ALA A 135 -16.95 -2.82 -10.30
CA ALA A 135 -18.34 -2.46 -10.14
C ALA A 135 -18.78 -2.87 -8.73
N GLU A 136 -19.44 -1.95 -8.03
CA GLU A 136 -19.98 -2.16 -6.70
C GLU A 136 -21.50 -2.00 -6.77
N THR A 137 -22.23 -2.96 -6.21
CA THR A 137 -23.69 -2.87 -6.07
C THR A 137 -24.10 -2.14 -4.80
N VAL A 138 -23.15 -1.95 -3.89
CA VAL A 138 -23.34 -1.32 -2.58
C VAL A 138 -23.19 0.19 -2.74
N GLY A 139 -24.07 0.95 -2.11
CA GLY A 139 -23.98 2.41 -2.09
C GLY A 139 -22.91 2.91 -1.11
N ILE A 140 -22.95 4.19 -0.77
CA ILE A 140 -21.94 4.83 0.09
C ILE A 140 -22.04 4.38 1.57
N GLU A 141 -23.14 3.76 1.99
CA GLU A 141 -23.34 3.09 3.29
C GLU A 141 -22.65 3.74 4.50
N GLY A 142 -23.06 4.94 4.88
CA GLY A 142 -22.57 5.63 6.07
C GLY A 142 -21.16 6.19 5.97
N ARG A 143 -20.47 6.01 4.83
CA ARG A 143 -19.14 6.59 4.54
C ARG A 143 -19.22 7.92 3.78
N TRP A 144 -20.36 8.62 3.84
CA TRP A 144 -20.59 9.83 3.04
C TRP A 144 -19.52 10.89 3.29
N GLU A 145 -19.22 11.20 4.55
CA GLU A 145 -18.23 12.23 4.91
C GLU A 145 -16.86 11.96 4.28
N PHE A 146 -16.40 10.70 4.24
CA PHE A 146 -15.15 10.33 3.58
C PHE A 146 -15.26 10.34 2.06
N TYR A 147 -16.36 9.79 1.53
CA TYR A 147 -16.52 9.58 0.09
C TYR A 147 -16.78 10.88 -0.68
N ASP A 148 -17.43 11.87 -0.04
CA ASP A 148 -17.71 13.19 -0.61
C ASP A 148 -16.41 13.94 -0.95
N GLU A 149 -15.38 13.81 -0.11
CA GLU A 149 -14.07 14.41 -0.34
C GLU A 149 -13.18 13.55 -1.27
N ALA A 150 -13.19 12.22 -1.10
CA ALA A 150 -12.31 11.31 -1.84
C ALA A 150 -12.77 11.08 -3.29
N GLY A 151 -14.05 10.77 -3.47
CA GLY A 151 -14.64 10.27 -4.71
C GLY A 151 -14.07 8.93 -5.18
N ALA A 152 -14.67 8.35 -6.22
CA ALA A 152 -14.23 7.08 -6.83
C ALA A 152 -12.76 7.14 -7.32
N MET A 153 -12.31 8.32 -7.73
CA MET A 153 -10.96 8.53 -8.24
C MET A 153 -9.91 8.19 -7.16
N ARG A 154 -10.00 8.79 -5.96
CA ARG A 154 -9.03 8.50 -4.89
C ARG A 154 -9.33 7.18 -4.18
N ASP A 155 -10.59 6.79 -4.05
CA ASP A 155 -10.95 5.58 -3.30
C ASP A 155 -10.57 4.30 -4.05
N MET A 156 -10.74 4.28 -5.38
CA MET A 156 -10.61 3.07 -6.21
C MET A 156 -9.57 3.19 -7.33
N VAL A 157 -9.57 4.30 -8.08
CA VAL A 157 -8.76 4.39 -9.31
C VAL A 157 -7.27 4.57 -8.97
N GLN A 158 -6.95 5.52 -8.08
CA GLN A 158 -5.57 5.90 -7.74
C GLN A 158 -4.75 4.74 -7.17
N ASN A 159 -5.41 3.85 -6.43
CA ASN A 159 -4.80 2.71 -5.76
C ASN A 159 -5.04 1.42 -6.57
N HIS A 160 -6.19 0.79 -6.40
CA HIS A 160 -6.51 -0.56 -6.81
C HIS A 160 -6.41 -0.73 -8.33
N LEU A 161 -7.09 0.11 -9.11
CA LEU A 161 -7.07 -0.03 -10.56
C LEU A 161 -5.69 0.31 -11.13
N LEU A 162 -4.98 1.28 -10.56
CA LEU A 162 -3.63 1.61 -11.01
C LEU A 162 -2.64 0.48 -10.70
N GLN A 163 -2.79 -0.20 -9.55
CA GLN A 163 -2.01 -1.40 -9.22
C GLN A 163 -2.31 -2.55 -10.19
N LEU A 164 -3.58 -2.80 -10.51
CA LEU A 164 -3.98 -3.80 -11.50
C LEU A 164 -3.45 -3.47 -12.88
N LEU A 165 -3.54 -2.21 -13.31
CA LEU A 165 -2.97 -1.73 -14.57
C LEU A 165 -1.49 -2.08 -14.64
N CYS A 166 -0.72 -1.76 -13.60
CA CYS A 166 0.71 -2.09 -13.55
C CYS A 166 0.96 -3.60 -13.69
N LEU A 167 0.23 -4.44 -12.97
CA LEU A 167 0.41 -5.90 -13.03
C LEU A 167 0.02 -6.48 -14.40
N VAL A 168 -0.97 -5.88 -15.07
CA VAL A 168 -1.46 -6.29 -16.39
C VAL A 168 -0.51 -5.84 -17.50
N THR A 169 0.17 -4.71 -17.37
CA THR A 169 0.94 -4.10 -18.48
C THR A 169 2.45 -4.07 -18.29
N MET A 170 2.97 -4.37 -17.10
CA MET A 170 4.42 -4.39 -16.89
C MET A 170 5.12 -5.45 -17.74
N GLU A 171 6.38 -5.20 -18.08
CA GLU A 171 7.23 -6.19 -18.75
C GLU A 171 7.52 -7.40 -17.84
N PRO A 172 7.97 -8.54 -18.41
CA PRO A 172 8.46 -9.65 -17.61
C PRO A 172 9.61 -9.22 -16.69
N PRO A 173 9.50 -9.43 -15.36
CA PRO A 173 10.57 -9.05 -14.46
C PRO A 173 11.77 -9.99 -14.64
N ALA A 174 12.98 -9.47 -14.47
CA ALA A 174 14.21 -10.25 -14.60
C ALA A 174 14.27 -11.45 -13.61
N ARG A 175 13.63 -11.30 -12.45
CA ARG A 175 13.44 -12.33 -11.42
C ARG A 175 12.07 -12.17 -10.77
N ILE A 176 11.49 -13.25 -10.26
CA ILE A 176 10.26 -13.21 -9.45
C ILE A 176 10.64 -12.84 -8.01
N GLU A 177 11.10 -11.62 -7.82
CA GLU A 177 11.52 -11.03 -6.54
C GLU A 177 10.84 -9.67 -6.37
N ALA A 178 10.57 -9.29 -5.10
CA ALA A 178 9.80 -8.09 -4.79
C ALA A 178 10.34 -6.82 -5.46
N ARG A 179 11.67 -6.66 -5.50
CA ARG A 179 12.31 -5.49 -6.11
C ARG A 179 12.16 -5.48 -7.63
N SER A 180 12.41 -6.60 -8.30
CA SER A 180 12.27 -6.70 -9.76
C SER A 180 10.83 -6.44 -10.21
N ILE A 181 9.85 -6.99 -9.50
CA ILE A 181 8.43 -6.71 -9.78
C ILE A 181 8.11 -5.23 -9.54
N HIS A 182 8.61 -4.64 -8.46
CA HIS A 182 8.41 -3.21 -8.18
C HIS A 182 8.99 -2.33 -9.30
N ASP A 183 10.19 -2.63 -9.77
CA ASP A 183 10.86 -1.85 -10.81
C ASP A 183 10.10 -1.91 -12.15
N GLU A 184 9.56 -3.08 -12.55
CA GLU A 184 8.74 -3.18 -13.77
C GLU A 184 7.40 -2.44 -13.65
N LYS A 185 6.74 -2.50 -12.48
CA LYS A 185 5.55 -1.68 -12.21
C LYS A 185 5.85 -0.19 -12.31
N LEU A 186 7.00 0.24 -11.80
CA LEU A 186 7.41 1.65 -11.86
C LEU A 186 7.67 2.12 -13.30
N LYS A 187 8.18 1.25 -14.19
CA LYS A 187 8.33 1.57 -15.62
C LYS A 187 6.98 1.86 -16.27
N VAL A 188 5.94 1.08 -15.96
CA VAL A 188 4.57 1.36 -16.44
C VAL A 188 4.13 2.76 -16.01
N LEU A 189 4.22 3.07 -14.72
CA LEU A 189 3.79 4.37 -14.19
C LEU A 189 4.52 5.55 -14.84
N ARG A 190 5.81 5.38 -15.15
CA ARG A 190 6.62 6.41 -15.86
C ARG A 190 6.26 6.55 -17.33
N ALA A 191 5.72 5.49 -17.95
CA ALA A 191 5.29 5.48 -19.34
C ALA A 191 3.86 6.02 -19.52
N LEU A 192 3.07 6.12 -18.45
CA LEU A 192 1.73 6.71 -18.51
C LEU A 192 1.81 8.18 -18.94
N LYS A 193 1.01 8.54 -19.95
CA LYS A 193 0.85 9.92 -20.39
C LYS A 193 -0.14 10.62 -19.45
N PRO A 194 0.24 11.74 -18.82
CA PRO A 194 -0.71 12.56 -18.08
C PRO A 194 -1.82 13.05 -19.02
N MET A 195 -3.07 12.97 -18.58
CA MET A 195 -4.20 13.51 -19.33
C MET A 195 -4.29 15.02 -19.16
N SER A 196 -4.46 15.74 -20.26
CA SER A 196 -4.81 17.15 -20.27
C SER A 196 -6.27 17.37 -19.83
N SER A 197 -6.60 18.59 -19.37
CA SER A 197 -7.98 18.91 -18.98
C SER A 197 -9.00 18.78 -20.12
N SER A 198 -8.58 18.87 -21.38
CA SER A 198 -9.44 18.58 -22.54
C SER A 198 -9.66 17.08 -22.68
N GLU A 199 -8.60 16.27 -22.60
CA GLU A 199 -8.73 14.81 -22.69
C GLU A 199 -9.57 14.23 -21.55
N VAL A 200 -9.47 14.78 -20.34
CA VAL A 200 -10.36 14.39 -19.23
C VAL A 200 -11.82 14.67 -19.61
N ARG A 201 -12.15 15.89 -20.05
CA ARG A 201 -13.53 16.25 -20.43
C ARG A 201 -14.11 15.42 -21.58
N GLU A 202 -13.26 14.93 -22.48
CA GLU A 202 -13.68 14.13 -23.64
C GLU A 202 -13.81 12.63 -23.31
N ASN A 203 -13.06 12.13 -22.32
CA ASN A 203 -12.91 10.70 -22.05
C ASN A 203 -13.38 10.24 -20.66
N THR A 204 -13.90 11.13 -19.81
CA THR A 204 -14.48 10.82 -18.49
C THR A 204 -15.82 11.49 -18.31
#